data_AF-A0A353F995-F1
#
_entry.id   AF-A0A353F995-F1
#
_cell.length_a   1.000
_cell.length_b   1.000
_cell.length_c   1.000
_cell.angle_alpha   90.00
_cell.angle_beta   90.00
_cell.angle_gamma   90.00
#
_symmetry.space_group_name_H-M   'P 1'
#
loop_
_entity.id
_entity.type
_entity.pdbx_description
1 polymer ?
#
loop_
_entity_poly.entity_id
_entity_poly.type
_entity_poly.pdbx_seq_one_letter_code
_entity_poly.pdbx_strand_id
1 'polypeptide(L)'
;MKKFWIVAVAVLALAACKKDKSGSQNTNQTTYEERLVGDWDLTAIHYKTVIPNPTGGEPINVDDDGQDVSGEFNINKDPNQVNMDISFTANVPTPFGVLPVPISQQTAGTWTVSADNSTIYLESEGETLILEVKKNEENLQVFESVIPNNIQGFGQIDVLTTLTLKRQN
;
A
#
# COMPACT_ATOMS: atom_id res chain seq x y z
N MET A 1 -62.18 64.95 -24.43
CA MET A 1 -61.83 63.74 -23.65
C MET A 1 -60.77 63.00 -24.45
N LYS A 2 -59.58 62.60 -24.01
CA LYS A 2 -59.00 62.33 -22.69
C LYS A 2 -57.48 62.52 -22.78
N LYS A 3 -56.89 62.71 -21.60
CA LYS A 3 -55.52 63.14 -21.31
C LYS A 3 -54.50 62.04 -21.65
N PHE A 4 -53.34 62.47 -22.13
CA PHE A 4 -52.10 61.70 -22.12
C PHE A 4 -51.75 61.28 -20.70
N TRP A 5 -51.42 60.00 -20.51
CA TRP A 5 -50.60 59.53 -19.40
C TRP A 5 -49.62 58.49 -19.95
N ILE A 6 -48.36 58.91 -20.03
CA ILE A 6 -47.20 58.03 -20.11
C ILE A 6 -46.91 57.60 -18.66
N VAL A 7 -46.90 56.30 -18.40
CA VAL A 7 -46.11 55.71 -17.32
C VAL A 7 -45.49 54.42 -17.85
N ALA A 8 -44.17 54.44 -17.92
CA ALA A 8 -43.29 53.30 -18.15
C ALA A 8 -43.32 52.35 -16.94
N VAL A 9 -43.09 51.05 -17.16
CA VAL A 9 -42.07 50.25 -16.47
C VAL A 9 -41.91 48.94 -17.24
N ALA A 10 -40.67 48.69 -17.66
CA ALA A 10 -40.19 47.43 -18.18
C ALA A 10 -40.00 46.42 -17.04
N VAL A 11 -40.38 45.16 -17.27
CA VAL A 11 -39.72 44.02 -16.62
C VAL A 11 -39.51 42.94 -17.68
N LEU A 12 -38.24 42.80 -18.06
CA LEU A 12 -37.69 41.64 -18.77
C LEU A 12 -37.77 40.42 -17.84
N ALA A 13 -38.66 39.48 -18.13
CA ALA A 13 -38.55 38.12 -17.60
C ALA A 13 -37.81 37.28 -18.64
N LEU A 14 -36.49 37.22 -18.51
CA LEU A 14 -35.69 36.18 -19.16
C LEU A 14 -36.14 34.84 -18.59
N ALA A 15 -36.71 34.01 -19.45
CA ALA A 15 -36.95 32.59 -19.20
C ALA A 15 -35.61 31.91 -18.92
N ALA A 16 -35.24 31.83 -17.65
CA ALA A 16 -34.11 31.05 -17.19
C ALA A 16 -34.46 29.57 -17.32
N CYS A 17 -33.87 28.92 -18.33
CA CYS A 17 -33.71 27.48 -18.41
C CYS A 17 -33.23 26.96 -17.05
N LYS A 18 -34.09 26.23 -16.33
CA LYS A 18 -33.65 25.32 -15.28
C LYS A 18 -32.93 24.17 -15.97
N LYS A 19 -31.64 24.37 -16.24
CA LYS A 19 -30.68 23.29 -16.36
C LYS A 19 -30.41 22.89 -14.91
N ASP A 20 -30.95 21.74 -14.50
CA ASP A 20 -30.58 21.13 -13.24
C ASP A 20 -29.07 20.95 -13.26
N LYS A 21 -28.39 21.85 -12.55
CA LYS A 21 -26.99 21.68 -12.19
C LYS A 21 -27.00 20.52 -11.21
N SER A 22 -26.80 19.31 -11.72
CA SER A 22 -26.24 18.22 -10.94
C SER A 22 -25.05 18.82 -10.21
N GLY A 23 -25.19 18.96 -8.89
CA GLY A 23 -24.15 19.50 -8.05
C GLY A 23 -22.91 18.67 -8.29
N SER A 24 -21.91 19.30 -8.91
CA SER A 24 -20.54 18.82 -8.87
C SER A 24 -20.14 18.83 -7.39
N GLN A 25 -20.41 17.74 -6.69
CA GLN A 25 -19.73 17.47 -5.43
C GLN A 25 -18.26 17.29 -5.80
N ASN A 26 -17.49 18.34 -5.56
CA ASN A 26 -16.05 18.31 -5.59
C ASN A 26 -15.60 17.52 -4.35
N THR A 27 -15.77 16.19 -4.38
CA THR A 27 -15.01 15.31 -3.52
C THR A 27 -13.66 15.20 -4.18
N ASN A 28 -12.68 15.97 -3.70
CA ASN A 28 -11.26 15.73 -3.98
C ASN A 28 -10.88 14.37 -3.36
N GLN A 29 -11.44 13.29 -3.90
CA GLN A 29 -11.08 11.94 -3.53
C GLN A 29 -9.79 11.66 -4.32
N THR A 30 -8.67 11.64 -3.62
CA THR A 30 -7.40 11.22 -4.19
C THR A 30 -7.58 9.86 -4.86
N THR A 31 -7.00 9.68 -6.03
CA THR A 31 -7.05 8.41 -6.74
C THR A 31 -6.31 7.33 -5.95
N TYR A 32 -6.52 6.06 -6.31
CA TYR A 32 -5.84 4.94 -5.66
C TYR A 32 -4.32 5.09 -5.71
N GLU A 33 -3.77 5.41 -6.89
CA GLU A 33 -2.33 5.63 -7.08
C GLU A 33 -1.84 6.90 -6.40
N GLU A 34 -2.63 7.98 -6.39
CA GLU A 34 -2.26 9.20 -5.66
C GLU A 34 -2.10 8.95 -4.16
N ARG A 35 -2.88 8.02 -3.59
CA ARG A 35 -2.69 7.62 -2.20
C ARG A 35 -1.43 6.80 -2.01
N LEU A 36 -1.02 5.96 -2.97
CA LEU A 36 0.20 5.14 -2.87
C LEU A 36 1.49 5.97 -3.02
N VAL A 37 1.50 6.91 -3.95
CA VAL A 37 2.69 7.70 -4.30
C VAL A 37 3.14 8.55 -3.12
N GLY A 38 4.43 8.47 -2.78
CA GLY A 38 5.09 9.22 -1.72
C GLY A 38 6.05 8.39 -0.87
N ASP A 39 6.42 8.97 0.26
CA ASP A 39 7.36 8.40 1.21
C ASP A 39 6.64 7.78 2.42
N TRP A 40 7.07 6.58 2.78
CA TRP A 40 6.45 5.79 3.83
C TRP A 40 7.47 5.15 4.75
N ASP A 41 7.19 5.19 6.05
CA ASP A 41 7.91 4.44 7.07
C ASP A 41 7.30 3.07 7.25
N LEU A 42 8.13 2.03 7.23
CA LEU A 42 7.75 0.70 7.67
C LEU A 42 7.67 0.68 9.20
N THR A 43 6.46 0.47 9.74
CA THR A 43 6.21 0.59 11.18
C THR A 43 5.86 -0.72 11.86
N ALA A 44 5.43 -1.72 11.11
CA ALA A 44 5.23 -3.06 11.62
C ALA A 44 5.40 -4.10 10.51
N ILE A 45 5.90 -5.26 10.91
CA ILE A 45 5.96 -6.47 10.11
C ILE A 45 5.34 -7.58 10.93
N HIS A 46 4.49 -8.36 10.28
CA HIS A 46 3.97 -9.61 10.81
C HIS A 46 4.29 -10.72 9.81
N TYR A 47 4.74 -11.89 10.27
CA TYR A 47 5.15 -12.95 9.38
C TYR A 47 4.63 -14.32 9.81
N LYS A 48 4.30 -15.14 8.82
CA LYS A 48 3.87 -16.53 8.99
C LYS A 48 4.67 -17.45 8.09
N THR A 49 5.13 -18.56 8.65
CA THR A 49 5.84 -19.58 7.86
C THR A 49 5.75 -20.95 8.53
N VAL A 50 6.15 -21.98 7.79
CA VAL A 50 6.23 -23.35 8.26
C VAL A 50 7.67 -23.82 8.09
N ILE A 51 8.34 -24.07 9.20
CA ILE A 51 9.73 -24.49 9.21
C ILE A 51 9.79 -26.02 9.23
N PRO A 52 10.40 -26.66 8.22
CA PRO A 52 10.58 -28.11 8.21
C PRO A 52 11.45 -28.56 9.38
N ASN A 53 11.12 -29.71 9.98
CA ASN A 53 11.93 -30.28 11.04
C ASN A 53 13.15 -31.01 10.45
N PRO A 54 14.40 -30.59 10.73
CA PRO A 54 15.60 -31.16 10.11
C PRO A 54 15.90 -32.59 10.58
N THR A 55 15.34 -33.03 11.72
CA THR A 55 15.60 -34.37 12.28
C THR A 55 14.50 -35.38 12.00
N GLY A 56 13.48 -35.02 11.23
CA GLY A 56 12.27 -35.82 11.05
C GLY A 56 11.33 -35.66 12.23
N GLY A 57 10.18 -35.02 11.99
CA GLY A 57 9.18 -34.70 13.01
C GLY A 57 8.15 -33.71 12.46
N GLU A 58 7.21 -33.30 13.29
CA GLU A 58 6.22 -32.29 12.91
C GLU A 58 6.90 -30.96 12.57
N PRO A 59 6.46 -30.27 11.51
CA PRO A 59 6.96 -28.95 11.17
C PRO A 59 6.56 -27.93 12.23
N ILE A 60 7.34 -26.86 12.32
CA ILE A 60 7.11 -25.77 13.28
C ILE A 60 6.38 -24.66 12.54
N ASN A 61 5.13 -24.39 12.94
CA ASN A 61 4.40 -23.23 12.47
C ASN A 61 4.87 -21.99 13.23
N VAL A 62 5.15 -20.92 12.49
CA VAL A 62 5.54 -19.62 13.03
C VAL A 62 4.50 -18.60 12.60
N ASP A 63 4.07 -17.77 13.54
CA ASP A 63 3.09 -16.70 13.39
C ASP A 63 3.47 -15.65 14.45
N ASP A 64 4.25 -14.65 14.05
CA ASP A 64 4.88 -13.71 14.99
C ASP A 64 5.10 -12.33 14.36
N ASP A 65 5.36 -11.34 15.20
CA ASP A 65 5.68 -9.98 14.80
C ASP A 65 7.19 -9.77 14.72
N GLY A 66 7.63 -8.98 13.73
CA GLY A 66 9.02 -8.54 13.63
C GLY A 66 9.40 -7.60 14.78
N GLN A 67 10.62 -7.76 15.28
CA GLN A 67 11.23 -6.85 16.27
C GLN A 67 12.18 -5.88 15.59
N ASP A 68 12.50 -4.76 16.26
CA ASP A 68 13.44 -3.74 15.76
C ASP A 68 13.15 -3.29 14.31
N VAL A 69 11.86 -3.17 13.99
CA VAL A 69 11.39 -2.88 12.64
C VAL A 69 11.83 -1.48 12.22
N SER A 70 12.42 -1.39 11.03
CA SER A 70 12.82 -0.17 10.36
C SER A 70 12.75 -0.37 8.85
N GLY A 71 12.56 0.70 8.11
CA GLY A 71 12.51 0.64 6.66
C GLY A 71 11.74 1.80 6.05
N GLU A 72 11.95 2.00 4.77
CA GLU A 72 11.40 3.11 4.00
C GLU A 72 10.92 2.63 2.63
N PHE A 73 9.78 3.16 2.19
CA PHE A 73 9.26 2.96 0.85
C PHE A 73 9.08 4.31 0.18
N ASN A 74 9.74 4.51 -0.95
CA ASN A 74 9.57 5.69 -1.80
C ASN A 74 8.94 5.25 -3.12
N ILE A 75 7.71 5.68 -3.37
CA ILE A 75 6.92 5.32 -4.56
C ILE A 75 6.68 6.58 -5.39
N ASN A 76 7.22 6.64 -6.61
CA ASN A 76 7.08 7.77 -7.53
C ASN A 76 6.31 7.37 -8.79
N LYS A 77 5.44 8.23 -9.31
CA LYS A 77 4.64 7.93 -10.51
C LYS A 77 5.32 8.31 -11.83
N ASP A 78 6.13 9.37 -11.83
CA ASP A 78 6.73 9.94 -13.03
C ASP A 78 8.22 10.28 -12.79
N PRO A 79 9.17 9.37 -13.13
CA PRO A 79 8.95 8.02 -13.67
C PRO A 79 8.39 7.06 -12.62
N ASN A 80 7.81 5.93 -13.08
CA ASN A 80 7.25 4.88 -12.22
C ASN A 80 8.36 4.11 -11.48
N GLN A 81 8.87 4.69 -10.41
CA GLN A 81 10.00 4.16 -9.63
C GLN A 81 9.56 3.81 -8.23
N VAL A 82 10.14 2.73 -7.70
CA VAL A 82 9.99 2.32 -6.31
C VAL A 82 11.37 2.05 -5.72
N ASN A 83 11.59 2.53 -4.51
CA ASN A 83 12.69 2.10 -3.65
C ASN A 83 12.11 1.58 -2.34
N MET A 84 12.58 0.42 -1.92
CA MET A 84 12.13 -0.28 -0.73
C MET A 84 13.37 -0.70 0.07
N ASP A 85 13.38 -0.35 1.35
CA ASP A 85 14.33 -0.86 2.34
C ASP A 85 13.52 -1.40 3.51
N ILE A 86 13.83 -2.64 3.91
CA ILE A 86 13.18 -3.35 5.00
C ILE A 86 14.28 -3.91 5.90
N SER A 87 14.16 -3.71 7.21
CA SER A 87 15.02 -4.32 8.21
C SER A 87 14.22 -4.65 9.47
N PHE A 88 14.33 -5.89 9.94
CA PHE A 88 13.71 -6.35 11.18
C PHE A 88 14.40 -7.61 11.73
N THR A 89 14.11 -7.95 12.98
CA THR A 89 14.54 -9.19 13.61
C THR A 89 13.35 -10.15 13.69
N ALA A 90 13.47 -11.33 13.05
CA ALA A 90 12.50 -12.41 13.18
C ALA A 90 12.92 -13.36 14.31
N ASN A 91 11.97 -13.76 15.15
CA ASN A 91 12.15 -14.84 16.12
C ASN A 91 11.81 -16.18 15.47
N VAL A 92 12.80 -17.04 15.34
CA VAL A 92 12.68 -18.34 14.69
C VAL A 92 12.72 -19.44 15.76
N PRO A 93 11.62 -20.15 16.02
CA PRO A 93 11.62 -21.25 16.97
C PRO A 93 12.41 -22.45 16.43
N THR A 94 13.24 -23.03 17.28
CA THR A 94 14.05 -24.22 16.98
C THR A 94 13.93 -25.25 18.11
N PRO A 95 14.36 -26.51 17.90
CA PRO A 95 14.40 -27.50 18.98
C PRO A 95 15.23 -27.09 20.22
N PHE A 96 16.12 -26.10 20.08
CA PHE A 96 17.02 -25.65 21.15
C PHE A 96 16.62 -24.30 21.77
N GLY A 97 15.51 -23.71 21.34
CA GLY A 97 15.04 -22.40 21.78
C GLY A 97 14.67 -21.47 20.62
N VAL A 98 14.44 -20.20 20.92
CA VAL A 98 14.13 -19.17 19.92
C VAL A 98 15.43 -18.50 19.47
N LEU A 99 15.65 -18.46 18.16
CA LEU A 99 16.80 -17.82 17.54
C LEU A 99 16.37 -16.49 16.90
N PRO A 100 16.92 -15.33 17.31
CA PRO A 100 16.71 -14.07 16.61
C PRO A 100 17.50 -14.07 15.30
N VAL A 101 16.82 -13.80 14.19
CA VAL A 101 17.38 -13.76 12.84
C VAL A 101 17.16 -12.35 12.26
N PRO A 102 18.23 -11.55 12.07
CA PRO A 102 18.11 -10.27 11.39
C PRO A 102 17.83 -10.49 9.90
N ILE A 103 16.81 -9.82 9.40
CA ILE A 103 16.41 -9.82 7.99
C ILE A 103 16.54 -8.40 7.49
N SER A 104 17.23 -8.23 6.37
CA SER A 104 17.32 -6.97 5.66
C SER A 104 17.19 -7.20 4.16
N GLN A 105 16.36 -6.38 3.51
CA GLN A 105 16.08 -6.45 2.09
C GLN A 105 16.03 -5.04 1.51
N GLN A 106 16.77 -4.83 0.42
CA GLN A 106 16.70 -3.61 -0.36
C GLN A 106 16.25 -3.97 -1.78
N THR A 107 15.34 -3.19 -2.34
CA THR A 107 14.84 -3.37 -3.70
C THR A 107 14.61 -2.01 -4.34
N ALA A 108 15.14 -1.84 -5.55
CA ALA A 108 14.93 -0.65 -6.37
C ALA A 108 14.44 -1.09 -7.75
N GLY A 109 13.39 -0.46 -8.27
CA GLY A 109 12.76 -0.95 -9.48
C GLY A 109 11.62 -0.08 -9.99
N THR A 110 10.76 -0.68 -10.79
CA THR A 110 9.52 -0.06 -11.26
C THR A 110 8.33 -0.68 -10.54
N TRP A 111 7.21 0.04 -10.54
CA TRP A 111 5.96 -0.48 -9.99
C TRP A 111 4.79 -0.26 -10.94
N THR A 112 3.80 -1.14 -10.82
CA THR A 112 2.50 -1.03 -11.48
C THR A 112 1.40 -1.55 -10.56
N VAL A 113 0.14 -1.25 -10.90
CA VAL A 113 -1.03 -1.70 -10.14
C VAL A 113 -1.94 -2.52 -11.05
N SER A 114 -2.56 -3.57 -10.51
CA SER A 114 -3.60 -4.31 -11.21
C SER A 114 -4.82 -3.44 -11.54
N ALA A 115 -5.57 -3.79 -12.59
CA ALA A 115 -6.72 -3.00 -13.04
C ALA A 115 -7.86 -2.86 -12.00
N ASP A 116 -7.94 -3.80 -11.07
CA ASP A 116 -8.90 -3.82 -9.96
C ASP A 116 -8.36 -3.16 -8.68
N ASN A 117 -7.12 -2.66 -8.70
CA ASN A 117 -6.42 -2.05 -7.57
C ASN A 117 -6.22 -2.98 -6.35
N SER A 118 -6.19 -4.30 -6.55
CA SER A 118 -5.96 -5.28 -5.48
C SER A 118 -4.50 -5.65 -5.29
N THR A 119 -3.65 -5.40 -6.29
CA THR A 119 -2.27 -5.89 -6.33
C THR A 119 -1.32 -4.81 -6.84
N ILE A 120 -0.14 -4.71 -6.24
CA ILE A 120 1.00 -3.93 -6.72
C ILE A 120 2.08 -4.92 -7.19
N TYR A 121 2.61 -4.69 -8.39
CA TYR A 121 3.73 -5.45 -8.93
C TYR A 121 4.97 -4.58 -8.87
N LEU A 122 6.01 -5.04 -8.17
CA LEU A 122 7.31 -4.38 -8.12
C LEU A 122 8.29 -5.19 -8.96
N GLU A 123 8.80 -4.62 -10.04
CA GLU A 123 9.76 -5.28 -10.93
C GLU A 123 11.17 -4.74 -10.67
N SER A 124 12.11 -5.64 -10.38
CA SER A 124 13.50 -5.32 -10.13
C SER A 124 14.39 -6.44 -10.65
N GLU A 125 15.41 -6.09 -11.44
CA GLU A 125 16.42 -7.03 -11.98
C GLU A 125 15.85 -8.29 -12.69
N GLY A 126 14.64 -8.20 -13.23
CA GLY A 126 13.97 -9.32 -13.91
C GLY A 126 13.13 -10.23 -12.99
N GLU A 127 13.05 -9.89 -11.71
CA GLU A 127 12.15 -10.51 -10.73
C GLU A 127 10.94 -9.60 -10.45
N THR A 128 9.84 -10.20 -10.02
CA THR A 128 8.62 -9.48 -9.65
C THR A 128 8.19 -9.83 -8.23
N LEU A 129 8.20 -8.85 -7.34
CA LEU A 129 7.57 -8.94 -6.02
C LEU A 129 6.10 -8.54 -6.14
N ILE A 130 5.20 -9.41 -5.68
CA ILE A 130 3.76 -9.20 -5.72
C ILE A 130 3.29 -8.79 -4.33
N LEU A 131 2.70 -7.60 -4.21
CA LEU A 131 2.11 -7.10 -2.98
C LEU A 131 0.58 -7.06 -3.11
N GLU A 132 -0.11 -7.91 -2.35
CA GLU A 132 -1.56 -7.83 -2.22
C GLU A 132 -1.95 -6.67 -1.29
N VAL A 133 -2.89 -5.84 -1.71
CA VAL A 133 -3.27 -4.63 -1.01
C VAL A 133 -4.39 -4.95 -0.03
N LYS A 134 -4.08 -4.92 1.26
CA LYS A 134 -5.07 -5.10 2.34
C LYS A 134 -5.67 -3.76 2.77
N LYS A 135 -4.90 -2.67 2.71
CA LYS A 135 -5.36 -1.30 2.95
C LYS A 135 -4.61 -0.30 2.07
N ASN A 136 -5.36 0.65 1.50
CA ASN A 136 -4.82 1.83 0.82
C ASN A 136 -5.57 3.10 1.26
N GLU A 137 -5.05 3.71 2.33
CA GLU A 137 -5.56 4.93 2.94
C GLU A 137 -4.51 6.06 2.82
N GLU A 138 -4.93 7.31 3.05
CA GLU A 138 -4.05 8.48 2.88
C GLU A 138 -2.76 8.41 3.72
N ASN A 139 -2.86 7.87 4.95
CA ASN A 139 -1.74 7.80 5.90
C ASN A 139 -1.40 6.38 6.35
N LEU A 140 -1.99 5.36 5.71
CA LEU A 140 -1.79 3.96 6.07
C LEU A 140 -1.84 3.07 4.83
N GLN A 141 -0.79 2.28 4.63
CA GLN A 141 -0.78 1.17 3.68
C GLN A 141 -0.57 -0.13 4.44
N VAL A 142 -1.28 -1.17 4.01
CA VAL A 142 -1.03 -2.53 4.49
C VAL A 142 -0.96 -3.45 3.29
N PHE A 143 0.18 -4.12 3.15
CA PHE A 143 0.47 -5.04 2.05
C PHE A 143 0.74 -6.43 2.59
N GLU A 144 0.38 -7.45 1.83
CA GLU A 144 0.73 -8.84 2.11
C GLU A 144 1.50 -9.42 0.92
N SER A 145 2.54 -10.20 1.19
CA SER A 145 3.37 -10.82 0.15
C SER A 145 3.97 -12.13 0.62
N VAL A 146 4.31 -13.01 -0.31
CA VAL A 146 5.10 -14.21 -0.03
C VAL A 146 6.55 -13.92 -0.44
N ILE A 147 7.42 -13.81 0.56
CA ILE A 147 8.83 -13.50 0.36
C ILE A 147 9.65 -14.77 0.64
N PRO A 148 10.37 -15.31 -0.36
CA PRO A 148 11.27 -16.43 -0.13
C PRO A 148 12.47 -15.97 0.72
N ASN A 149 12.74 -16.67 1.80
CA ASN A 149 13.85 -16.40 2.69
C ASN A 149 14.72 -17.64 2.87
N ASN A 150 16.04 -17.48 2.80
CA ASN A 150 16.97 -18.56 3.08
C ASN A 150 17.36 -18.54 4.56
N ILE A 151 16.85 -19.49 5.35
CA ILE A 151 17.22 -19.61 6.75
C ILE A 151 18.36 -20.64 6.86
N GLN A 152 19.48 -20.21 7.45
CA GLN A 152 20.62 -21.08 7.69
C GLN A 152 20.20 -22.34 8.45
N GLY A 153 20.48 -23.51 7.86
CA GLY A 153 20.13 -24.82 8.43
C GLY A 153 18.76 -25.37 8.02
N PHE A 154 17.88 -24.54 7.42
CA PHE A 154 16.56 -24.96 6.95
C PHE A 154 16.37 -24.79 5.43
N GLY A 155 17.21 -23.98 4.78
CA GLY A 155 17.14 -23.71 3.36
C GLY A 155 16.13 -22.60 3.04
N GLN A 156 15.67 -22.57 1.79
CA GLN A 156 14.67 -21.61 1.33
C GLN A 156 13.28 -21.99 1.87
N ILE A 157 12.63 -21.03 2.53
CA ILE A 157 11.26 -21.13 2.98
C ILE A 157 10.45 -19.94 2.48
N ASP A 158 9.18 -20.19 2.18
CA ASP A 158 8.24 -19.14 1.83
C ASP A 158 7.68 -18.53 3.12
N VAL A 159 7.75 -17.20 3.20
CA VAL A 159 7.27 -16.45 4.36
C VAL A 159 6.16 -15.52 3.90
N LEU A 160 4.96 -15.74 4.43
CA LEU A 160 3.86 -14.79 4.25
C LEU A 160 4.13 -13.59 5.17
N THR A 161 4.35 -12.44 4.58
CA THR A 161 4.73 -11.20 5.26
C THR A 161 3.64 -10.16 5.07
N THR A 162 3.14 -9.61 6.17
CA THR A 162 2.27 -8.43 6.19
C THR A 162 3.10 -7.21 6.60
N LEU A 163 3.15 -6.21 5.72
CA LEU A 163 3.87 -4.95 5.88
C LEU A 163 2.87 -3.86 6.24
N THR A 164 3.14 -3.10 7.30
CA THR A 164 2.34 -1.93 7.68
C THR A 164 3.17 -0.67 7.55
N LEU A 165 2.76 0.21 6.62
CA LEU A 165 3.46 1.45 6.33
C LEU A 165 2.64 2.66 6.80
N LYS A 166 3.31 3.66 7.35
CA LYS A 166 2.73 4.97 7.67
C LYS A 166 3.40 6.05 6.87
N ARG A 167 2.64 7.08 6.51
CA ARG A 167 3.17 8.19 5.72
C ARG A 167 4.26 8.92 6.52
N GLN A 168 5.37 9.26 5.87
CA GLN A 168 6.35 10.19 6.45
C GLN A 168 5.71 11.58 6.55
N ASN A 169 5.84 12.23 7.71
CA ASN A 169 5.29 13.56 7.97
C ASN A 169 6.21 14.67 7.46
#